data_AF-A0A0B6RVB5-F1
#
_entry.id   AF-A0A0B6RVB5-F1
#
_cell.length_a   1.000
_cell.length_b   1.000
_cell.length_c   1.000
_cell.angle_alpha   90.00
_cell.angle_beta   90.00
_cell.angle_gamma   90.00
#
_symmetry.space_group_name_H-M   'P 1'
#
loop_
_entity.id
_entity.type
_entity.pdbx_description
1 polymer ?
#
loop_
_entity_poly.entity_id
_entity_poly.type
_entity_poly.pdbx_seq_one_letter_code
_entity_poly.pdbx_strand_id
1 'polypeptide(L)'
;MGISATVNAVFNIDSKIYTASLNIPTSTPTGAAPFLFNVTSSAAPKEGGAPATPTTLLEVAVGGSNQVYVAVSPPMDVIKEAINNDIVQNLNVVVSEGTYDPSKHVFSG
;
A
#
# COMPACT_ATOMS: atom_id res chain seq x y z
N MET A 1 -16.81 -5.11 -23.21
CA MET A 1 -16.78 -3.83 -22.48
C MET A 1 -16.12 -4.10 -21.15
N GLY A 2 -14.90 -3.60 -20.95
CA GLY A 2 -14.20 -3.75 -19.67
C GLY A 2 -14.59 -2.62 -18.73
N ILE A 3 -14.78 -2.92 -17.45
CA ILE A 3 -15.01 -1.91 -16.41
C ILE A 3 -13.64 -1.61 -15.81
N SER A 4 -13.20 -0.35 -15.86
CA SER A 4 -12.18 0.14 -14.92
C SER A 4 -12.86 0.83 -13.76
N ALA A 5 -12.26 0.71 -12.59
CA ALA A 5 -12.70 1.41 -11.40
C ALA A 5 -11.49 1.84 -10.58
N THR A 6 -11.53 3.09 -10.13
CA THR A 6 -10.65 3.55 -9.06
C THR A 6 -11.54 3.86 -7.86
N VAL A 7 -11.36 3.11 -6.78
CA VAL A 7 -12.02 3.38 -5.50
C VAL A 7 -10.97 3.97 -4.57
N ASN A 8 -11.23 5.18 -4.07
CA ASN A 8 -10.40 5.83 -3.07
C ASN A 8 -11.25 6.08 -1.84
N ALA A 9 -10.79 5.60 -0.69
CA ALA A 9 -11.40 5.86 0.60
C ALA A 9 -10.37 6.52 1.51
N VAL A 10 -10.73 7.68 2.07
CA VAL A 10 -9.89 8.42 3.01
C VAL A 10 -10.55 8.40 4.37
N PHE A 11 -9.82 7.94 5.37
CA PHE A 11 -10.27 7.86 6.76
C PHE A 11 -9.39 8.75 7.63
N ASN A 12 -10.02 9.59 8.45
CA ASN A 12 -9.32 10.36 9.48
C ASN A 12 -9.57 9.69 10.83
N ILE A 13 -8.51 9.17 11.43
CA ILE A 13 -8.57 8.46 12.72
C ILE A 13 -7.42 8.99 13.59
N ASP A 14 -7.73 9.51 14.78
CA ASP A 14 -6.75 9.99 15.77
C ASP A 14 -5.62 10.87 15.17
N SER A 15 -6.02 11.89 14.39
CA SER A 15 -5.10 12.83 13.72
C SER A 15 -4.14 12.19 12.70
N LYS A 16 -4.46 10.98 12.21
CA LYS A 16 -3.83 10.33 11.07
C LYS A 16 -4.81 10.19 9.92
N ILE A 17 -4.29 10.31 8.71
CA ILE A 17 -5.03 10.13 7.47
C ILE A 17 -4.65 8.77 6.90
N TYR A 18 -5.62 7.89 6.74
CA TYR A 18 -5.46 6.61 6.06
C TYR A 18 -6.13 6.70 4.70
N THR A 19 -5.39 6.38 3.64
CA THR A 19 -5.93 6.33 2.28
C THR A 19 -5.85 4.91 1.78
N ALA A 20 -7.00 4.31 1.49
CA ALA A 20 -7.10 3.05 0.78
C ALA A 20 -7.46 3.33 -0.68
N SER A 21 -6.61 2.88 -1.60
CA SER A 21 -6.83 3.02 -3.03
C SER A 21 -6.88 1.65 -3.69
N LEU A 22 -7.88 1.45 -4.53
CA LEU A 22 -8.10 0.25 -5.32
C LEU A 22 -8.19 0.65 -6.79
N ASN A 23 -7.29 0.13 -7.61
CA ASN A 23 -7.26 0.35 -9.05
C ASN A 23 -7.50 -0.99 -9.77
N ILE A 24 -8.62 -1.07 -10.46
CA ILE A 24 -9.03 -2.21 -11.26
C ILE A 24 -8.83 -1.85 -12.74
N PRO A 25 -7.90 -2.52 -13.46
CA PRO A 25 -7.67 -2.26 -14.88
C PRO A 25 -8.88 -2.67 -15.73
N THR A 26 -9.02 -2.06 -16.91
CA THR A 26 -10.12 -2.34 -17.86
C THR A 26 -10.05 -3.73 -18.51
N SER A 27 -8.97 -4.49 -18.28
CA SER A 27 -8.71 -5.79 -18.90
C SER A 27 -8.06 -6.74 -17.89
N THR A 28 -7.86 -8.00 -18.27
CA THR A 28 -7.11 -8.96 -17.44
C THR A 28 -5.80 -8.31 -16.98
N PRO A 29 -5.50 -8.31 -15.67
CA PRO A 29 -4.28 -7.71 -15.17
C PRO A 29 -3.05 -8.25 -15.92
N THR A 30 -2.13 -7.34 -16.22
CA THR A 30 -0.84 -7.65 -16.85
C THR A 30 0.29 -7.11 -15.98
N GLY A 31 1.52 -7.56 -16.17
CA GLY A 31 2.67 -6.98 -15.45
C GLY A 31 2.80 -5.47 -15.64
N ALA A 32 2.39 -4.93 -16.79
CA ALA A 32 2.40 -3.49 -17.09
C ALA A 32 1.19 -2.72 -16.52
N ALA A 33 0.08 -3.41 -16.28
CA ALA A 33 -1.14 -2.84 -15.72
C ALA A 33 -1.75 -3.83 -14.72
N PRO A 34 -1.14 -3.97 -13.53
CA PRO A 34 -1.63 -4.89 -12.52
C PRO A 34 -2.92 -4.35 -11.90
N PHE A 35 -3.71 -5.26 -11.35
CA PHE A 35 -4.65 -4.89 -10.30
C PHE A 35 -3.82 -4.39 -9.11
N LEU A 36 -4.15 -3.23 -8.56
CA LEU A 36 -3.40 -2.62 -7.48
C LEU A 36 -4.34 -2.21 -6.35
N PHE A 37 -4.08 -2.72 -5.15
CA PHE A 37 -4.69 -2.25 -3.93
C PHE A 37 -3.59 -1.75 -3.00
N ASN A 38 -3.73 -0.53 -2.48
CA ASN A 38 -2.80 -0.01 -1.50
C ASN A 38 -3.54 0.66 -0.34
N VAL A 39 -2.87 0.66 0.81
CA VAL A 39 -3.28 1.41 1.99
C VAL A 39 -2.07 2.17 2.46
N THR A 40 -2.21 3.48 2.57
CA THR A 40 -1.17 4.38 3.09
C THR A 40 -1.68 5.09 4.34
N SER A 41 -0.77 5.46 5.22
CA SER A 41 -1.04 6.36 6.34
C SER A 41 -0.11 7.56 6.31
N SER A 42 -0.63 8.74 6.60
CA SER A 42 0.18 9.93 6.85
C SER A 42 -0.30 10.63 8.12
N ALA A 43 0.61 11.34 8.78
CA ALA A 43 0.19 12.25 9.84
C ALA A 43 -0.66 13.38 9.22
N ALA A 44 -1.69 13.83 9.93
CA ALA A 44 -2.44 15.01 9.50
C ALA A 44 -1.47 16.20 9.35
N PRO A 45 -1.59 17.01 8.28
CA PRO A 45 -0.77 18.20 8.13
C PRO A 45 -0.93 19.10 9.36
N LYS A 46 0.18 19.52 9.97
CA LYS A 46 0.15 20.65 10.90
C LYS A 46 -0.10 21.91 10.08
N GLU A 47 -0.91 22.83 10.60
CA GLU A 47 -1.22 24.10 9.93
C GLU A 47 0.10 24.82 9.55
N GLY A 48 0.29 25.12 8.26
CA GLY A 48 1.52 25.73 7.73
C GLY A 48 2.73 24.80 7.57
N GLY A 49 2.60 23.50 7.84
CA GLY A 49 3.65 22.50 7.69
C GLY A 49 3.67 21.81 6.33
N ALA A 50 4.82 21.23 5.97
CA ALA A 50 4.92 20.37 4.79
C ALA A 50 4.04 19.11 4.94
N PRO A 51 3.46 18.58 3.84
CA PRO A 51 2.71 17.33 3.89
C PRO A 51 3.59 16.21 4.44
N ALA A 52 3.07 15.44 5.40
CA ALA A 52 3.78 14.27 5.90
C ALA A 52 3.94 13.23 4.77
N THR A 53 5.14 12.67 4.63
CA THR A 53 5.40 11.58 3.68
C THR A 53 4.51 10.39 4.03
N PRO A 54 3.66 9.90 3.10
CA PRO A 54 2.83 8.73 3.36
C PRO A 54 3.70 7.50 3.58
N THR A 55 3.33 6.70 4.57
CA THR A 55 3.88 5.37 4.81
C THR A 55 2.91 4.34 4.22
N THR A 56 3.38 3.49 3.31
CA THR A 56 2.57 2.37 2.81
C THR A 56 2.44 1.30 3.89
N LEU A 57 1.21 0.95 4.24
CA LEU A 57 0.89 -0.06 5.23
C LEU A 57 0.59 -1.42 4.61
N LEU A 58 -0.03 -1.41 3.43
CA LEU A 58 -0.36 -2.59 2.67
C LEU A 58 -0.29 -2.23 1.19
N GLU A 59 0.33 -3.09 0.39
CA GLU A 59 0.30 -3.02 -1.05
C GLU A 59 0.11 -4.42 -1.61
N VAL A 60 -0.88 -4.58 -2.47
CA VAL A 60 -1.21 -5.82 -3.15
C VAL A 60 -1.26 -5.51 -4.64
N ALA A 61 -0.41 -6.17 -5.41
CA ALA A 61 -0.41 -6.09 -6.85
C ALA A 61 -0.56 -7.47 -7.48
N VAL A 62 -1.41 -7.58 -8.50
CA VAL A 62 -1.59 -8.81 -9.27
C VAL A 62 -1.47 -8.48 -10.75
N GLY A 63 -0.38 -8.94 -11.36
CA GLY A 63 -0.05 -8.69 -12.77
C GLY A 63 -0.45 -9.82 -13.71
N GLY A 64 -0.87 -10.99 -13.23
CA GLY A 64 -1.21 -12.13 -14.10
C GLY A 64 -0.74 -13.45 -13.50
N SER A 65 -0.60 -14.49 -14.32
CA SER A 65 -0.07 -15.78 -13.86
C SER A 65 1.33 -15.61 -13.27
N ASN A 66 1.53 -16.09 -12.05
CA ASN A 66 2.80 -16.04 -11.31
C ASN A 66 3.35 -14.62 -11.08
N GLN A 67 2.46 -13.62 -11.05
CA GLN A 67 2.80 -12.21 -10.80
C GLN A 67 1.91 -11.68 -9.69
N VAL A 68 2.33 -11.94 -8.45
CA VAL A 68 1.62 -11.53 -7.24
C VAL A 68 2.62 -10.88 -6.30
N TYR A 69 2.28 -9.70 -5.79
CA TYR A 69 3.07 -8.98 -4.82
C TYR A 69 2.16 -8.58 -3.67
N VAL A 70 2.57 -8.89 -2.45
CA VAL A 70 1.90 -8.47 -1.22
C VAL A 70 2.98 -7.97 -0.28
N ALA A 71 2.96 -6.68 0.03
CA ALA A 71 3.81 -6.08 1.05
C ALA A 71 2.94 -5.55 2.18
N VAL A 72 3.29 -5.93 3.40
CA VAL A 72 2.62 -5.48 4.62
C VAL A 72 3.66 -4.83 5.52
N SER A 73 3.41 -3.59 5.88
CA SER A 73 4.20 -2.82 6.84
C SER A 73 3.23 -2.30 7.90
N PRO A 74 3.07 -3.02 9.03
CA PRO A 74 2.09 -2.62 10.03
C PRO A 74 2.44 -1.25 10.63
N PRO A 75 1.44 -0.51 11.14
CA PRO A 75 1.71 0.76 11.80
C PRO A 75 2.59 0.52 13.04
N MET A 76 3.84 1.01 12.99
CA MET A 76 4.81 0.80 14.07
C MET A 76 4.32 1.36 15.41
N ASP A 77 3.52 2.42 15.39
CA ASP A 77 2.93 2.99 16.60
C ASP A 77 1.99 1.99 17.31
N VAL A 78 1.18 1.26 16.54
CA VAL A 78 0.27 0.23 17.10
C VAL A 78 1.06 -0.94 17.67
N ILE A 79 2.14 -1.36 16.99
CA ILE A 79 3.02 -2.42 17.49
C ILE A 79 3.72 -1.98 18.78
N LYS A 80 4.23 -0.76 18.83
CA LYS A 80 4.93 -0.22 20.01
C LYS A 80 3.98 -0.07 21.20
N GLU A 81 2.77 0.42 20.97
CA GLU A 81 1.73 0.52 22.01
C GLU A 81 1.27 -0.86 22.52
N ALA A 82 1.11 -1.84 21.63
CA ALA A 82 0.63 -3.18 22.00
C ALA A 82 1.69 -4.03 22.72
N ILE A 83 2.98 -3.88 22.37
CA ILE A 83 4.06 -4.75 22.89
C ILE A 83 4.83 -4.05 24.03
N ASN A 84 4.63 -2.75 24.25
CA ASN A 84 5.24 -1.95 25.31
C ASN A 84 6.76 -2.15 25.39
N ASN A 85 7.40 -2.37 24.24
CA ASN A 85 8.81 -2.75 24.15
C ASN A 85 9.41 -2.44 22.77
N ASP A 86 10.69 -2.04 22.73
CA ASP A 86 11.45 -1.67 21.53
C ASP A 86 11.94 -2.88 20.69
N ILE A 87 11.28 -4.03 20.84
CA ILE A 87 11.74 -5.29 20.23
C ILE A 87 11.56 -5.28 18.71
N VAL A 88 10.45 -4.75 18.22
CA VAL A 88 10.18 -4.65 16.78
C VAL A 88 10.56 -3.25 16.32
N GLN A 89 11.71 -3.14 15.65
CA GLN A 89 12.22 -1.85 15.15
C GLN A 89 11.75 -1.55 13.73
N ASN A 90 11.53 -2.59 12.92
CA ASN A 90 10.94 -2.50 11.59
C ASN A 90 10.41 -3.89 11.20
N LEU A 91 9.15 -3.98 10.77
CA LEU A 91 8.56 -5.23 10.25
C LEU A 91 7.99 -4.96 8.86
N ASN A 92 8.67 -5.50 7.85
CA ASN A 92 8.17 -5.52 6.49
C ASN A 92 8.03 -6.98 6.05
N VAL A 93 6.81 -7.40 5.75
CA VAL A 93 6.52 -8.74 5.25
C VAL A 93 6.18 -8.63 3.77
N VAL A 94 7.04 -9.21 2.92
CA VAL A 94 6.85 -9.20 1.47
C VAL A 94 6.72 -10.63 0.99
N VAL A 95 5.63 -10.90 0.29
CA VAL A 95 5.41 -12.12 -0.48
C VAL A 95 5.36 -11.70 -1.94
N SER A 96 6.32 -12.17 -2.75
CA SER A 96 6.39 -11.83 -4.17
C SER A 96 6.60 -13.09 -4.98
N GLU A 97 5.77 -13.25 -6.01
CA GLU A 97 5.96 -14.16 -7.12
C GLU A 97 6.17 -13.32 -8.38
N GLY A 98 7.31 -13.49 -9.05
CA GLY A 98 7.82 -12.56 -10.07
C GLY A 98 8.59 -11.37 -9.47
N THR A 99 9.15 -10.52 -10.36
CA THR A 99 9.96 -9.35 -9.98
C THR A 99 9.11 -8.09 -10.06
N TYR A 100 8.60 -7.60 -8.92
CA TYR A 100 7.79 -6.39 -8.84
C TYR A 100 8.64 -5.15 -8.53
N ASP A 101 8.42 -4.05 -9.27
CA ASP A 101 8.98 -2.71 -9.00
C ASP A 101 7.90 -1.85 -8.30
N PRO A 102 7.94 -1.70 -6.97
CA PRO A 102 6.95 -0.93 -6.22
C PRO A 102 7.02 0.58 -6.49
N SER A 103 8.12 1.10 -7.04
CA SER A 103 8.20 2.53 -7.41
C SER A 103 7.47 2.83 -8.71
N LYS A 104 7.38 1.84 -9.60
CA LYS A 104 6.71 1.97 -10.91
C LYS A 104 5.36 1.26 -10.95
N HIS A 105 5.02 0.51 -9.91
CA HIS A 105 3.85 -0.37 -9.83
C HIS A 105 3.72 -1.33 -11.02
N VAL A 106 4.83 -1.92 -11.45
CA VAL A 106 4.85 -2.89 -12.57
C VAL A 106 5.65 -4.13 -12.20
N PHE A 107 5.26 -5.27 -12.78
CA PHE A 107 6.10 -6.46 -12.80
C PHE A 107 7.05 -6.40 -13.99
N SER A 108 8.31 -6.66 -13.72
CA SER A 108 9.34 -6.95 -14.72
C SER A 108 9.42 -8.46 -14.95
N GLY A 109 9.40 -8.85 -16.22
CA GLY A 109 9.63 -10.23 -16.69
C GLY A 109 11.06 -10.42 -17.16
#